data_AF-A0A6A2YRV6-F1
#
_entry.id   AF-A0A6A2YRV6-F1
#
_cell.length_a   1.000
_cell.length_b   1.000
_cell.length_c   1.000
_cell.angle_alpha   90.00
_cell.angle_beta   90.00
_cell.angle_gamma   90.00
#
_symmetry.space_group_name_H-M   'P 1'
#
loop_
_entity.id
_entity.type
_entity.pdbx_description
1 polymer ?
#
loop_
_entity_poly.entity_id
_entity_poly.type
_entity_poly.pdbx_seq_one_letter_code
_entity_poly.pdbx_strand_id
1 'polypeptide(L)'
;MLASTTLLGVPLGHNASFLQGPAFAPPRIREAIWCGSTNSTTEEGGKELNDPRVLTDVGDVPVQEIRDCGVDDDRLMKVISDSVKLVMEEVSCCLASFF
;
A
#
# COMPACT_ATOMS: atom_id res chain seq x y z
N MET A 1 -5.24 -7.05 -20.94
CA MET A 1 -4.33 -6.50 -19.92
C MET A 1 -4.84 -7.00 -18.57
N LEU A 2 -4.03 -7.77 -17.84
CA LEU A 2 -4.36 -8.18 -16.48
C LEU A 2 -3.84 -7.08 -15.54
N ALA A 3 -4.70 -6.51 -14.70
CA ALA A 3 -4.27 -5.62 -13.64
C ALA A 3 -3.82 -6.47 -12.44
N SER A 4 -2.68 -6.12 -11.83
CA SER A 4 -2.24 -6.66 -10.54
C SER A 4 -2.47 -5.62 -9.45
N THR A 5 -2.93 -6.08 -8.28
CA THR A 5 -3.13 -5.19 -7.12
C THR A 5 -1.82 -5.04 -6.37
N THR A 6 -1.46 -3.80 -6.00
CA THR A 6 -0.26 -3.51 -5.22
C THR A 6 -0.65 -2.69 -3.99
N LEU A 7 -0.27 -3.16 -2.81
CA LEU A 7 -0.46 -2.44 -1.55
C LEU A 7 0.58 -1.33 -1.42
N LEU A 8 0.10 -0.10 -1.19
CA LEU A 8 0.90 1.05 -0.77
C LEU A 8 0.24 1.61 0.49
N GLY A 9 0.91 1.51 1.63
CA GLY A 9 0.37 2.04 2.87
C GLY A 9 0.71 3.51 3.07
N VAL A 10 -0.26 4.25 3.62
CA VAL A 10 -0.11 5.67 3.96
C VAL A 10 -0.42 5.83 5.45
N PRO A 11 0.59 5.75 6.34
CA PRO A 11 0.42 5.82 7.80
C PRO A 11 0.19 7.27 8.26
N LEU A 12 -0.93 7.86 7.82
CA LEU A 12 -1.33 9.24 8.12
C LEU A 12 -2.57 9.23 9.03
N GLY A 13 -2.42 9.84 10.22
CA GLY A 13 -3.51 9.97 11.19
C GLY A 13 -3.83 11.41 11.59
N HIS A 14 -2.98 12.40 11.26
CA HIS A 14 -3.08 13.74 11.84
C HIS A 14 -4.24 14.58 11.31
N ASN A 15 -4.84 14.20 10.18
CA ASN A 15 -6.05 14.82 9.64
C ASN A 15 -7.35 14.32 10.31
N ALA A 16 -7.27 13.35 11.22
CA ALA A 16 -8.44 12.87 11.94
C ALA A 16 -8.92 13.88 12.99
N SER A 17 -10.24 14.06 13.11
CA SER A 17 -10.86 15.04 14.01
C SER A 17 -10.98 14.58 15.47
N PHE A 18 -10.71 13.30 15.76
CA PHE A 18 -10.84 12.74 17.11
C PHE A 18 -9.63 11.91 17.54
N LEU A 19 -9.39 10.75 16.91
CA LEU A 19 -8.26 9.87 17.22
C LEU A 19 -7.39 9.62 16.00
N GLN A 20 -6.07 9.70 16.19
CA GLN A 20 -5.06 9.55 15.13
C GLN A 20 -4.54 8.11 14.99
N GLY A 21 -5.22 7.15 15.62
CA GLY A 21 -4.92 5.71 15.55
C GLY A 21 -4.77 5.12 14.14
N PRO A 22 -5.44 5.62 13.08
CA PRO A 22 -5.26 5.12 11.72
C PRO A 22 -3.80 5.16 11.21
N ALA A 23 -2.95 6.02 11.77
CA ALA A 23 -1.52 6.04 11.42
C ALA A 23 -0.81 4.70 11.65
N PHE A 24 -1.31 3.86 12.57
CA PHE A 24 -0.73 2.55 12.89
C PHE A 24 -1.35 1.38 12.12
N ALA A 25 -2.35 1.64 11.27
CA ALA A 25 -3.14 0.61 10.62
C ALA A 25 -2.36 -0.23 9.57
N PRO A 26 -1.56 0.36 8.65
CA PRO A 26 -0.93 -0.40 7.56
C PRO A 26 -0.17 -1.66 8.00
N PRO A 27 0.74 -1.63 9.00
CA PRO A 27 1.45 -2.84 9.43
C PRO A 27 0.52 -3.90 10.04
N ARG A 28 -0.55 -3.49 10.75
CA ARG A 28 -1.52 -4.42 11.36
C ARG A 28 -2.43 -5.08 10.33
N ILE A 29 -2.77 -4.36 9.26
CA ILE A 29 -3.54 -4.93 8.15
C ILE A 29 -2.73 -6.01 7.46
N ARG A 30 -1.44 -5.76 7.18
CA ARG A 30 -0.55 -6.78 6.58
C ARG A 30 -0.41 -8.02 7.45
N GLU A 31 -0.22 -7.83 8.75
CA GLU A 31 -0.18 -8.93 9.71
C GLU A 31 -1.44 -9.80 9.63
N ALA A 32 -2.62 -9.18 9.54
CA ALA A 32 -3.88 -9.90 9.45
C ALA A 32 -4.08 -10.65 8.12
N ILE A 33 -3.63 -10.08 6.99
CA ILE A 33 -3.70 -10.74 5.67
C ILE A 33 -2.91 -12.07 5.69
N TRP A 34 -1.74 -12.08 6.33
CA TRP A 34 -0.82 -13.22 6.35
C TRP A 34 -0.85 -14.02 7.66
N CYS A 35 -1.93 -13.91 8.43
CA CYS A 35 -2.08 -14.62 9.68
C CYS A 35 -2.19 -16.14 9.42
N GLY A 36 -1.50 -16.97 10.20
CA GLY A 36 -1.55 -18.44 10.05
C GLY A 36 -2.92 -19.06 10.33
N SER A 37 -3.89 -18.29 10.84
CA SER A 37 -5.27 -18.74 11.01
C SER A 37 -6.11 -18.65 9.73
N THR A 38 -5.64 -17.91 8.71
CA THR A 38 -6.32 -17.77 7.42
C THR A 38 -5.65 -18.62 6.35
N ASN A 39 -6.34 -18.83 5.22
CA ASN A 39 -5.72 -19.33 4.01
C ASN A 39 -5.42 -18.15 3.06
N SER A 40 -4.71 -18.42 1.98
CA SER A 40 -4.30 -17.41 0.99
C SER A 40 -5.26 -17.32 -0.20
N THR A 41 -6.50 -17.82 -0.07
CA THR A 41 -7.46 -17.89 -1.17
C THR A 41 -8.61 -16.90 -0.96
N THR A 42 -8.91 -16.06 -1.94
CA THR A 42 -10.03 -15.11 -1.86
C THR A 42 -11.38 -15.79 -2.06
N GLU A 43 -12.46 -15.18 -1.54
CA GLU A 43 -13.83 -15.73 -1.64
C GLU A 43 -14.27 -15.98 -3.09
N GLU A 44 -14.10 -14.98 -3.97
CA GLU A 44 -14.54 -15.08 -5.36
C GLU A 44 -13.43 -15.63 -6.26
N GLY A 45 -13.74 -16.69 -7.02
CA GLY A 45 -12.86 -17.26 -8.04
C GLY A 45 -11.59 -17.94 -7.52
N GLY A 46 -11.43 -18.03 -6.19
CA GLY A 46 -10.30 -18.71 -5.55
C GLY A 46 -8.94 -18.13 -5.93
N LYS A 47 -8.84 -16.80 -6.10
CA LYS A 47 -7.55 -16.18 -6.44
C LYS A 47 -6.56 -16.40 -5.32
N GLU A 48 -5.35 -16.79 -5.71
CA GLU A 48 -4.25 -17.10 -4.80
C GLU A 48 -3.49 -15.81 -4.47
N LEU A 49 -3.54 -15.36 -3.22
CA LEU A 49 -2.88 -14.15 -2.75
C LEU A 49 -1.36 -14.25 -2.82
N ASN A 50 -0.79 -15.46 -2.76
CA ASN A 50 0.64 -15.67 -2.97
C ASN A 50 1.08 -15.49 -4.44
N ASP A 51 0.14 -15.37 -5.39
CA ASP A 51 0.45 -15.05 -6.78
C ASP A 51 0.71 -13.53 -6.91
N PRO A 52 1.92 -13.09 -7.32
CA PRO A 52 2.23 -11.67 -7.50
C PRO A 52 1.37 -10.96 -8.57
N ARG A 53 0.66 -11.71 -9.41
CA ARG A 53 -0.30 -11.15 -10.37
C ARG A 53 -1.64 -10.81 -9.73
N VAL A 54 -1.90 -11.31 -8.52
CA VAL A 54 -3.09 -11.05 -7.73
C VAL A 54 -2.82 -9.93 -6.73
N LEU A 55 -1.77 -10.08 -5.90
CA LEU A 55 -1.43 -9.13 -4.86
C LEU A 55 0.09 -9.01 -4.68
N THR A 56 0.58 -7.78 -4.62
CA THR A 56 1.95 -7.41 -4.21
C THR A 56 1.89 -6.28 -3.18
N ASP A 57 3.04 -5.94 -2.59
CA ASP A 57 3.16 -4.91 -1.55
C ASP A 57 4.48 -4.16 -1.74
N VAL A 58 4.41 -2.84 -1.84
CA VAL A 58 5.58 -1.95 -1.96
C VAL A 58 5.92 -1.24 -0.64
N GLY A 59 5.23 -1.57 0.45
CA GLY A 59 5.47 -1.01 1.76
C GLY A 59 4.72 0.30 2.01
N ASP A 60 5.29 1.14 2.87
CA ASP A 60 4.64 2.34 3.40
C ASP A 60 5.38 3.61 2.97
N VAL A 61 4.60 4.68 2.70
CA VAL A 61 5.16 6.03 2.58
C VAL A 61 5.69 6.46 3.97
N PRO A 62 6.92 6.99 4.07
CA PRO A 62 7.52 7.40 5.35
C PRO A 62 6.93 8.74 5.84
N VAL A 63 5.64 8.73 6.18
CA VAL A 63 4.86 9.93 6.52
C VAL A 63 5.39 10.62 7.76
N GLN A 64 5.81 9.88 8.80
CA GLN A 64 6.27 10.49 10.05
C GLN A 64 7.63 11.16 9.85
N GLU A 65 8.54 10.50 9.12
CA GLU A 65 9.87 11.02 8.80
C GLU A 65 9.78 12.30 7.97
N ILE A 66 8.87 12.37 7.00
CA ILE A 66 8.66 13.56 6.17
C ILE A 66 8.13 14.72 7.02
N ARG A 67 7.21 14.45 7.95
CA ARG A 67 6.66 15.46 8.86
C ARG A 67 7.69 15.95 9.88
N ASP A 68 8.53 15.06 10.39
CA ASP A 68 9.61 15.40 11.33
C ASP A 68 10.66 16.33 10.70
N CYS A 69 10.79 16.31 9.37
CA CYS A 69 11.61 17.25 8.60
C CYS A 69 10.96 18.65 8.45
N GLY A 70 9.78 18.89 9.01
CA GLY A 70 9.07 20.17 8.93
C GLY A 70 8.42 20.45 7.58
N VAL A 71 8.13 19.39 6.80
CA VAL A 71 7.40 19.52 5.53
C VAL A 71 5.93 19.80 5.80
N ASP A 72 5.36 20.78 5.10
CA ASP A 72 3.94 21.12 5.18
C ASP A 72 3.03 20.06 4.55
N ASP A 73 1.73 20.15 4.84
CA ASP A 73 0.74 19.18 4.38
C ASP A 73 0.56 19.18 2.85
N ASP A 74 0.68 20.32 2.17
CA ASP A 74 0.54 20.37 0.71
C ASP A 74 1.67 19.57 0.03
N ARG A 75 2.90 19.74 0.51
CA ARG A 75 4.06 18.97 0.05
C ARG A 75 3.96 17.49 0.44
N LEU A 76 3.47 17.17 1.63
CA LEU A 76 3.25 15.78 2.04
C LEU A 76 2.24 15.08 1.13
N MET A 77 1.11 15.72 0.84
CA MET A 77 0.08 15.17 -0.06
C MET A 77 0.61 15.02 -1.49
N LYS A 78 1.52 15.91 -1.92
CA LYS A 78 2.22 15.74 -3.19
C LYS A 78 3.11 14.49 -3.20
N VAL A 79 3.86 14.22 -2.14
CA VAL A 79 4.69 13.00 -2.02
C VAL A 79 3.83 11.74 -2.09
N ILE A 80 2.68 11.72 -1.41
CA ILE A 80 1.73 10.60 -1.49
C ILE A 80 1.23 10.43 -2.93
N SER A 81 0.86 11.52 -3.60
CA SER A 81 0.41 11.49 -5.00
C SER A 81 1.50 10.95 -5.94
N ASP A 82 2.75 11.36 -5.75
CA ASP A 82 3.87 10.89 -6.57
C ASP A 82 4.22 9.43 -6.27
N SER A 83 4.08 8.98 -5.01
CA SER A 83 4.26 7.57 -4.63
C SER A 83 3.24 6.65 -5.33
N VAL A 84 1.99 7.08 -5.45
CA VAL A 84 0.96 6.34 -6.20
C VAL A 84 1.31 6.28 -7.70
N LYS A 85 1.81 7.37 -8.29
CA LYS A 85 2.25 7.37 -9.70
C LYS A 85 3.38 6.39 -9.94
N LEU A 86 4.37 6.32 -9.04
CA LEU A 86 5.47 5.36 -9.14
C LEU A 86 4.96 3.92 -9.22
N VAL A 87 3.98 3.56 -8.37
CA VAL A 87 3.35 2.23 -8.41
C VAL A 87 2.64 2.00 -9.76
N MET A 88 1.92 3.00 -10.28
CA MET A 88 1.25 2.88 -11.58
C MET A 88 2.23 2.70 -12.75
N GLU A 89 3.38 3.37 -12.70
CA GLU A 89 4.43 3.29 -13.73
C GLU A 89 5.19 1.95 -13.68
N GLU A 90 5.55 1.48 -12.48
CA GLU A 90 6.26 0.20 -12.30
C GLU A 90 5.41 -1.02 -12.67
N VAL A 91 4.10 -1.00 -12.40
CA VAL A 91 3.19 -2.09 -12.77
C VAL A 91 3.09 -2.23 -14.30
N SER A 92 3.28 -1.15 -15.07
CA SER A 92 3.38 -1.21 -16.53
C SER A 92 4.65 -1.92 -17.01
N CYS A 93 5.78 -1.71 -16.31
CA CYS A 93 7.09 -2.28 -16.67
C CYS A 93 7.24 -3.75 -16.27
N CYS A 94 6.77 -4.12 -15.07
CA CYS A 94 6.87 -5.49 -14.58
C CYS A 94 6.04 -6.47 -15.43
N LEU A 95 4.85 -6.07 -15.88
CA LEU A 95 4.04 -6.86 -16.82
C LEU A 95 4.72 -7.06 -18.19
N ALA A 96 5.56 -6.12 -18.64
CA ALA A 96 6.30 -6.24 -19.89
C ALA A 96 7.50 -7.22 -19.79
N SER A 97 7.99 -7.49 -18.59
CA SER A 97 9.16 -8.36 -18.37
C SER A 97 8.81 -9.86 -18.26
N PHE A 98 7.52 -10.21 -18.26
CA PHE A 98 7.01 -11.58 -18.21
C PHE A 98 6.44 -12.09 -19.55
N PHE A 99 6.67 -11.36 -20.66
CA PHE A 99 6.33 -11.77 -22.03
C PHE A 99 7.58 -11.90 -22.93
#